data_AF-A0A971NKZ1-F1
#
_entry.id   AF-A0A971NKZ1-F1
#
_cell.length_a   1.000
_cell.length_b   1.000
_cell.length_c   1.000
_cell.angle_alpha   90.00
_cell.angle_beta   90.00
_cell.angle_gamma   90.00
#
_symmetry.space_group_name_H-M   'P 1'
#
loop_
_entity.id
_entity.type
_entity.pdbx_description
1 polymer ?
#
loop_
_entity_poly.entity_id
_entity_poly.type
_entity_poly.pdbx_seq_one_letter_code
_entity_poly.pdbx_strand_id
1 'polypeptide(L)'
;MKGFPACLEDLKAQGHTLVGCFPLYPPLELLHSFGLTPVVLWGMREDITSLTLSDRHLQPYACGVARCLSELVISRGYELLDALFMYNACDTLRNLPEILQAALIRDGRELPLFRMHIPAVPLERPYAASYLKDRIRLLVRELEAFTG
;
A
#
# COMPACT_ATOMS: atom_id res chain seq x y z
N MET A 1 -8.04 23.38 3.57
CA MET A 1 -7.34 22.20 4.12
C MET A 1 -6.08 21.98 3.31
N LYS A 2 -4.98 21.50 3.92
CA LYS A 2 -3.78 21.09 3.17
C LYS A 2 -4.14 19.87 2.30
N GLY A 3 -3.53 19.77 1.11
CA GLY A 3 -3.70 18.62 0.23
C GLY A 3 -3.02 17.36 0.79
N PHE A 4 -3.41 16.19 0.29
CA PHE A 4 -2.95 14.89 0.78
C PHE A 4 -1.41 14.74 0.76
N PRO A 5 -0.67 15.10 -0.32
CA PRO A 5 0.78 14.99 -0.33
C PRO A 5 1.49 15.89 0.70
N ALA A 6 0.98 17.09 0.93
CA ALA A 6 1.56 18.02 1.90
C ALA A 6 1.44 17.49 3.35
N CYS A 7 0.37 16.75 3.65
CA CYS A 7 0.22 16.08 4.95
C CYS A 7 1.31 15.01 5.16
N LEU A 8 1.63 14.24 4.11
CA LEU A 8 2.68 13.22 4.16
C LEU A 8 4.07 13.84 4.34
N GLU A 9 4.34 14.94 3.65
CA GLU A 9 5.59 15.71 3.80
C GLU A 9 5.77 16.21 5.24
N ASP A 10 4.71 16.76 5.85
CA ASP A 10 4.74 17.21 7.25
C ASP A 10 5.03 16.05 8.21
N LEU A 11 4.43 14.88 8.01
CA LEU A 11 4.68 13.68 8.82
C LEU A 11 6.11 13.16 8.65
N LYS A 12 6.64 13.14 7.42
CA LYS A 12 8.04 12.80 7.14
C LYS A 12 8.99 13.77 7.85
N ALA A 13 8.71 15.07 7.81
CA ALA A 13 9.50 16.09 8.50
C ALA A 13 9.48 15.93 10.03
N GLN A 14 8.43 15.33 10.59
CA GLN A 14 8.31 14.98 12.01
C GLN A 14 9.01 13.66 12.37
N GLY A 15 9.63 12.97 11.40
CA GLY A 15 10.38 11.73 11.63
C GLY A 15 9.53 10.46 11.57
N HIS A 16 8.31 10.51 11.06
CA HIS A 16 7.48 9.32 10.90
C HIS A 16 7.98 8.42 9.76
N THR A 17 7.93 7.10 9.97
CA THR A 17 8.10 6.09 8.92
C THR A 17 6.73 5.75 8.33
N LEU A 18 6.50 6.15 7.08
CA LEU A 18 5.18 6.08 6.45
C LEU A 18 4.99 4.80 5.64
N VAL A 19 3.91 4.07 5.92
CA VAL A 19 3.54 2.85 5.17
C VAL A 19 2.29 3.13 4.34
N GLY A 20 2.46 3.24 3.02
CA GLY A 20 1.36 3.39 2.07
C GLY A 20 0.53 2.12 1.99
N CYS A 21 -0.62 2.12 2.64
CA CYS A 21 -1.51 0.98 2.73
C CYS A 21 -2.52 0.99 1.59
N PHE A 22 -2.61 -0.12 0.88
CA PHE A 22 -3.68 -0.32 -0.07
C PHE A 22 -5.01 -0.42 0.71
N PRO A 23 -6.07 0.18 0.18
CA PRO A 23 -7.41 0.13 0.77
C PRO A 23 -7.98 -1.30 0.75
N LEU A 24 -8.99 -1.64 1.55
CA LEU A 24 -9.82 -0.80 2.43
C LEU A 24 -9.47 -0.91 3.91
N TYR A 25 -9.11 -2.11 4.37
CA TYR A 25 -8.93 -2.45 5.79
C TYR A 25 -7.53 -3.04 6.05
N PRO A 26 -6.46 -2.25 5.86
CA PRO A 26 -5.14 -2.68 6.28
C PRO A 26 -5.08 -2.85 7.81
N PRO A 27 -4.14 -3.65 8.34
CA PRO A 27 -3.99 -3.89 9.77
C PRO A 27 -3.31 -2.70 10.45
N LEU A 28 -4.05 -1.58 10.57
CA LEU A 28 -3.53 -0.28 11.04
C LEU A 28 -2.88 -0.39 12.43
N GLU A 29 -3.56 -1.07 13.35
CA GLU A 29 -3.10 -1.26 14.73
C GLU A 29 -1.81 -2.07 14.80
N LEU A 30 -1.66 -3.07 13.93
CA LEU A 30 -0.43 -3.85 13.84
C LEU A 30 0.72 -2.94 13.39
N LEU A 31 0.55 -2.21 12.29
CA LEU A 31 1.59 -1.29 11.80
C LEU A 31 1.96 -0.23 12.85
N HIS A 32 0.95 0.36 13.52
CA HIS A 32 1.17 1.31 14.61
C HIS A 32 1.97 0.71 15.77
N SER A 33 1.78 -0.57 16.10
CA SER A 33 2.53 -1.22 17.18
C SER A 33 4.04 -1.33 16.92
N PHE A 34 4.44 -1.24 15.64
CA PHE A 34 5.84 -1.20 15.19
C PHE A 34 6.40 0.23 15.08
N GLY A 35 5.66 1.25 15.57
CA GLY A 35 6.05 2.65 15.41
C GLY A 35 5.90 3.18 13.97
N LEU A 36 5.29 2.40 13.09
CA LEU A 36 5.02 2.78 11.71
C LEU A 36 3.73 3.61 11.64
N THR A 37 3.68 4.54 10.70
CA THR A 37 2.50 5.38 10.46
C THR A 37 1.80 4.91 9.20
N PRO A 38 0.70 4.14 9.31
CA PRO A 38 -0.03 3.66 8.16
C PRO A 38 -0.83 4.79 7.49
N VAL A 39 -0.73 4.86 6.17
CA VAL A 39 -1.44 5.84 5.35
C VAL A 39 -2.31 5.08 4.35
N VAL A 40 -3.62 5.09 4.54
CA VAL A 40 -4.53 4.46 3.57
C VAL A 40 -4.59 5.30 2.29
N LEU A 41 -4.15 4.72 1.17
CA LEU A 41 -4.09 5.37 -0.13
C LEU A 41 -5.47 5.40 -0.80
N TRP A 42 -6.41 6.17 -0.24
CA TRP A 42 -7.78 6.34 -0.71
C TRP A 42 -8.20 7.81 -0.70
N GLY A 43 -9.19 8.17 -1.53
CA GLY A 43 -9.82 9.50 -1.48
C GLY A 43 -9.00 10.64 -2.11
N MET A 44 -7.87 10.34 -2.74
CA MET A 44 -6.92 11.33 -3.27
C MET A 44 -7.36 11.96 -4.62
N ARG A 45 -8.61 11.79 -5.03
CA ARG A 45 -9.09 12.20 -6.37
C ARG A 45 -8.94 13.71 -6.60
N GLU A 46 -9.10 14.50 -5.56
CA GLU A 46 -9.00 15.96 -5.62
C GLU A 46 -7.54 16.44 -5.66
N ASP A 47 -6.61 15.66 -5.11
CA ASP A 47 -5.17 15.98 -5.11
C ASP A 47 -4.46 15.50 -6.38
N ILE A 48 -5.03 14.51 -7.09
CA ILE A 48 -4.45 13.91 -8.29
C ILE A 48 -5.00 14.62 -9.53
N THR A 49 -4.20 15.54 -10.09
CA THR A 49 -4.57 16.38 -11.24
C THR A 49 -4.36 15.72 -12.60
N SER A 50 -3.58 14.64 -12.67
CA SER A 50 -3.30 13.86 -13.90
C SER A 50 -3.25 12.37 -13.58
N LEU A 51 -3.54 11.52 -14.56
CA LEU A 51 -3.37 10.07 -14.48
C LEU A 51 -2.37 9.54 -15.52
N THR A 52 -1.51 10.43 -16.04
CA THR A 52 -0.65 10.13 -17.19
C THR A 52 0.36 9.03 -16.90
N LEU A 53 0.87 8.94 -15.66
CA LEU A 53 1.80 7.87 -15.30
C LEU A 53 1.05 6.56 -15.05
N SER A 54 -0.06 6.61 -14.31
CA SER A 54 -0.95 5.46 -14.12
C SER A 54 -1.41 4.85 -15.44
N ASP A 55 -1.83 5.67 -16.41
CA ASP A 55 -2.41 5.23 -17.68
C ASP A 55 -1.39 4.56 -18.62
N ARG A 56 -0.09 4.63 -18.31
CA ARG A 56 0.95 3.82 -18.99
C ARG A 56 0.92 2.36 -18.56
N HIS A 57 0.29 2.05 -17.43
CA HIS A 57 0.33 0.74 -16.79
C HIS A 57 -1.05 0.14 -16.55
N LEU A 58 -2.06 0.98 -16.35
CA LEU A 58 -3.43 0.58 -16.10
C LEU A 58 -4.35 1.04 -17.22
N GLN A 59 -5.36 0.22 -17.52
CA GLN A 59 -6.36 0.55 -18.52
C GLN A 59 -7.29 1.67 -18.03
N PRO A 60 -7.83 2.53 -18.91
CA PRO A 60 -8.70 3.64 -18.51
C PRO A 60 -9.98 3.21 -17.77
N TYR A 61 -10.43 1.97 -17.98
CA TYR A 61 -11.60 1.38 -17.32
C TYR A 61 -11.28 0.70 -15.98
N ALA A 62 -10.02 0.68 -15.53
CA ALA A 62 -9.69 0.27 -14.18
C ALA A 62 -10.30 1.23 -13.14
N CYS A 63 -10.55 0.74 -11.92
CA CYS A 63 -11.20 1.56 -10.89
C CYS A 63 -10.37 2.83 -10.57
N GLY A 64 -11.06 3.95 -10.35
CA GLY A 64 -10.42 5.25 -10.13
C GLY A 64 -9.49 5.26 -8.91
N VAL A 65 -9.77 4.45 -7.90
CA VAL A 65 -8.92 4.27 -6.71
C VAL A 65 -7.54 3.72 -7.10
N ALA A 66 -7.50 2.61 -7.85
CA ALA A 66 -6.24 2.02 -8.27
C ALA A 66 -5.46 2.96 -9.19
N ARG A 67 -6.15 3.68 -10.09
CA ARG A 67 -5.51 4.66 -10.98
C ARG A 67 -4.89 5.83 -10.19
N CYS A 68 -5.62 6.42 -9.25
CA CYS A 68 -5.09 7.50 -8.41
C CYS A 68 -3.95 7.02 -7.49
N LEU A 69 -4.08 5.83 -6.90
CA LEU A 69 -3.03 5.21 -6.08
C LEU A 69 -1.76 5.00 -6.91
N SER A 70 -1.87 4.42 -8.10
CA SER A 70 -0.74 4.22 -9.02
C SER A 70 -0.06 5.52 -9.39
N GLU A 71 -0.84 6.56 -9.73
CA GLU A 71 -0.28 7.86 -10.06
C GLU A 71 0.58 8.38 -8.91
N LEU A 72 0.06 8.36 -7.67
CA LEU A 72 0.81 8.81 -6.50
C LEU A 72 2.09 7.99 -6.30
N VAL A 73 1.97 6.66 -6.30
CA VAL A 73 3.10 5.77 -6.00
C VAL A 73 4.20 5.90 -7.06
N ILE A 74 3.85 5.93 -8.34
CA ILE A 74 4.83 6.04 -9.43
C ILE A 74 5.48 7.42 -9.44
N SER A 75 4.69 8.49 -9.27
CA SER A 75 5.23 9.86 -9.32
C SER A 75 6.12 10.18 -8.12
N ARG A 76 5.59 9.99 -6.91
CA ARG A 76 6.17 10.51 -5.66
C ARG A 76 6.26 9.49 -4.53
N GLY A 77 5.88 8.23 -4.76
CA GLY A 77 5.84 7.20 -3.72
C GLY A 77 7.17 7.08 -2.96
N TYR A 78 8.29 7.05 -3.68
CA TYR A 78 9.64 6.95 -3.10
C TYR A 78 10.07 8.17 -2.26
N GLU A 79 9.46 9.34 -2.47
CA GLU A 79 9.72 10.55 -1.65
C GLU A 79 8.85 10.54 -0.40
N LEU A 80 7.60 10.09 -0.53
CA LEU A 80 6.56 10.26 0.48
C LEU A 80 6.39 9.04 1.39
N LEU A 81 6.80 7.85 0.96
CA LEU A 81 6.53 6.59 1.64
C LEU A 81 7.82 5.81 1.84
N ASP A 82 7.91 5.10 2.96
CA ASP A 82 9.05 4.24 3.30
C ASP A 82 8.78 2.76 2.95
N ALA A 83 7.51 2.38 2.90
CA ALA A 83 7.07 1.07 2.45
C ALA A 83 5.63 1.12 1.93
N LEU A 84 5.22 0.04 1.28
CA LEU A 84 3.85 -0.22 0.88
C LEU A 84 3.34 -1.46 1.59
N PHE A 85 2.04 -1.48 1.88
CA PHE A 85 1.34 -2.68 2.36
C PHE A 85 0.17 -2.98 1.42
N MET A 86 0.02 -4.24 1.01
CA MET A 86 -1.20 -4.67 0.34
C MET A 86 -1.81 -5.94 0.90
N TYR A 87 -3.13 -6.00 0.71
CA TYR A 87 -3.88 -7.24 0.76
C TYR A 87 -4.80 -7.42 -0.45
N ASN A 88 -5.23 -8.66 -0.66
CA ASN A 88 -6.05 -9.11 -1.80
C ASN A 88 -7.54 -8.70 -1.69
N ALA A 89 -7.83 -7.42 -1.45
CA ALA A 89 -9.18 -6.89 -1.26
C ALA A 89 -10.11 -7.09 -2.47
N CYS A 90 -9.56 -6.95 -3.68
CA CYS A 90 -10.24 -7.20 -4.94
C CYS A 90 -9.23 -7.64 -6.01
N ASP A 91 -9.70 -8.04 -7.18
CA ASP A 91 -8.81 -8.51 -8.25
C ASP A 91 -7.85 -7.42 -8.73
N THR A 92 -8.29 -6.17 -8.83
CA THR A 92 -7.40 -5.05 -9.21
C THR A 92 -6.26 -4.90 -8.21
N LEU A 93 -6.56 -4.84 -6.90
CA LEU A 93 -5.54 -4.64 -5.87
C LEU A 93 -4.68 -5.88 -5.61
N ARG A 94 -5.14 -7.07 -5.99
CA ARG A 94 -4.32 -8.30 -5.97
C ARG A 94 -3.18 -8.23 -6.99
N ASN A 95 -3.45 -7.70 -8.19
CA ASN A 95 -2.48 -7.65 -9.29
C ASN A 95 -1.64 -6.36 -9.31
N LEU A 96 -2.18 -5.27 -8.77
CA LEU A 96 -1.53 -3.96 -8.75
C LEU A 96 -0.10 -3.92 -8.17
N PRO A 97 0.24 -4.69 -7.12
CA PRO A 97 1.59 -4.79 -6.56
C PRO A 97 2.70 -5.04 -7.58
N GLU A 98 2.47 -6.00 -8.47
CA GLU A 98 3.45 -6.42 -9.47
C GLU A 98 3.64 -5.34 -10.53
N ILE A 99 2.54 -4.68 -10.92
CA ILE A 99 2.54 -3.55 -11.84
C ILE A 99 3.35 -2.37 -11.26
N LEU A 100 3.12 -2.01 -9.99
CA LEU A 100 3.84 -0.92 -9.34
C LEU A 100 5.32 -1.24 -9.17
N GLN A 101 5.67 -2.46 -8.75
CA GLN A 101 7.07 -2.86 -8.64
C GLN A 101 7.79 -2.77 -10.00
N ALA A 102 7.17 -3.28 -11.06
CA ALA A 102 7.74 -3.19 -12.41
C ALA A 102 7.91 -1.74 -12.88
N ALA A 103 6.95 -0.86 -12.58
CA ALA A 103 7.03 0.56 -12.90
C ALA A 103 8.18 1.25 -12.13
N LEU A 104 8.28 1.02 -10.81
CA LEU A 104 9.31 1.62 -9.97
C LEU A 104 10.72 1.15 -10.35
N ILE A 105 10.91 -0.15 -10.58
CA ILE A 105 12.19 -0.73 -10.99
C ILE A 105 12.67 -0.14 -12.32
N ARG A 106 11.75 0.06 -13.26
CA ARG A 106 12.07 0.70 -14.56
C ARG A 106 12.63 2.12 -14.39
N ASP A 107 12.16 2.83 -13.37
CA ASP A 107 12.61 4.18 -13.04
C ASP A 107 13.79 4.19 -12.05
N GLY A 108 14.39 3.03 -11.77
CA GLY A 108 15.54 2.89 -10.86
C GLY A 108 15.19 3.10 -9.39
N ARG A 109 13.91 2.94 -9.02
CA ARG A 109 13.38 3.12 -7.67
C ARG A 109 12.92 1.78 -7.11
N GLU A 110 13.01 1.63 -5.80
CA GLU A 110 12.47 0.47 -5.09
C GLU A 110 11.74 0.95 -3.83
N LEU A 111 10.58 0.35 -3.57
CA LEU A 111 9.82 0.53 -2.34
C LEU A 111 9.55 -0.84 -1.72
N PRO A 112 9.97 -1.07 -0.46
CA PRO A 112 9.60 -2.27 0.28
C PRO A 112 8.08 -2.50 0.23
N LEU A 113 7.68 -3.74 0.01
CA LEU A 113 6.27 -4.10 -0.16
C LEU A 113 5.88 -5.32 0.66
N PHE A 114 5.08 -5.07 1.69
CA PHE A 114 4.50 -6.12 2.52
C PHE A 114 3.24 -6.70 1.86
N ARG A 115 3.18 -8.03 1.81
CA ARG A 115 2.15 -8.80 1.10
C ARG A 115 1.37 -9.68 2.04
N MET A 116 0.07 -9.43 2.18
CA MET A 116 -0.81 -10.29 2.97
C MET A 116 -2.01 -10.75 2.16
N HIS A 117 -2.15 -12.06 1.97
CA HIS A 117 -3.37 -12.63 1.41
C HIS A 117 -4.29 -13.05 2.55
N ILE A 118 -5.56 -12.67 2.47
CA ILE A 118 -6.64 -13.00 3.39
C ILE A 118 -7.50 -14.09 2.74
N PRO A 119 -7.95 -15.11 3.49
CA PRO A 119 -8.91 -16.10 2.99
C PRO A 119 -10.20 -15.44 2.50
N ALA A 120 -10.64 -15.79 1.30
CA ALA A 120 -11.95 -15.39 0.75
C ALA A 120 -13.07 -16.37 1.14
N VAL A 121 -12.91 -17.07 2.27
CA VAL A 121 -13.86 -18.05 2.80
C VAL A 121 -14.08 -17.80 4.29
N PRO A 122 -15.20 -18.27 4.87
CA PRO A 122 -15.47 -18.10 6.29
C PRO A 122 -14.38 -18.70 7.18
N LEU A 123 -14.07 -18.03 8.29
CA LEU A 123 -12.98 -18.42 9.20
C LEU A 123 -13.28 -19.68 10.01
N GLU A 124 -14.54 -20.11 10.07
CA GLU A 124 -14.98 -21.37 10.67
C GLU A 124 -14.40 -22.58 9.93
N ARG A 125 -13.92 -22.40 8.69
CA ARG A 125 -13.18 -23.43 7.97
C ARG A 125 -11.81 -23.62 8.65
N PRO A 126 -11.46 -24.85 9.10
CA PRO A 126 -10.24 -25.08 9.88
C PRO A 126 -8.96 -24.56 9.22
N TYR A 127 -8.87 -24.66 7.89
CA TYR A 127 -7.72 -24.21 7.10
C TYR A 127 -7.63 -22.68 6.93
N ALA A 128 -8.76 -21.96 7.02
CA ALA A 128 -8.81 -20.53 6.78
C ALA A 128 -8.21 -19.76 7.96
N ALA A 129 -8.62 -20.12 9.18
CA ALA A 129 -8.09 -19.53 10.40
C ALA A 129 -6.58 -19.81 10.57
N SER A 130 -6.13 -21.05 10.29
CA SER A 130 -4.70 -21.39 10.36
C SER A 130 -3.89 -20.60 9.33
N TYR A 131 -4.36 -20.54 8.09
CA TYR A 131 -3.71 -19.75 7.04
C TYR A 131 -3.59 -18.28 7.42
N LEU A 132 -4.69 -17.66 7.86
CA LEU A 132 -4.69 -16.25 8.25
C LEU A 132 -3.69 -15.99 9.40
N LYS A 133 -3.68 -16.87 10.41
CA LYS A 133 -2.74 -16.79 11.54
C LYS A 133 -1.29 -16.82 11.07
N ASP A 134 -0.97 -17.71 10.13
CA ASP A 134 0.38 -17.83 9.59
C ASP A 134 0.77 -16.64 8.71
N ARG A 135 -0.18 -16.07 7.95
CA ARG A 135 0.04 -14.82 7.21
C ARG A 135 0.29 -13.63 8.13
N ILE A 136 -0.43 -13.51 9.24
CA ILE A 136 -0.18 -12.47 10.26
C ILE A 136 1.20 -12.64 10.87
N ARG A 137 1.59 -13.86 11.25
CA ARG A 137 2.93 -14.14 11.81
C ARG A 137 4.05 -13.84 10.83
N LEU A 138 3.85 -14.15 9.55
CA LEU A 138 4.82 -13.79 8.52
C LEU A 138 4.97 -12.28 8.41
N LEU A 139 3.85 -11.54 8.35
CA LEU A 139 3.87 -10.09 8.31
C LEU A 139 4.59 -9.51 9.54
N VAL A 140 4.31 -10.02 10.75
CA VAL A 140 5.02 -9.62 11.98
C VAL A 140 6.54 -9.76 11.81
N ARG A 141 7.02 -10.91 11.31
CA ARG A 141 8.47 -11.12 11.09
C ARG A 141 9.06 -10.16 10.05
N GLU A 142 8.30 -9.88 8.99
CA GLU A 142 8.72 -8.91 7.96
C GLU A 142 8.80 -7.49 8.53
N LEU A 143 7.86 -7.12 9.41
CA LEU A 143 7.86 -5.83 10.09
C LEU A 143 9.00 -5.72 11.11
N GLU A 144 9.24 -6.76 11.92
CA GLU A 144 10.39 -6.84 12.85
C GLU A 144 11.72 -6.65 12.08
N ALA A 145 11.88 -7.34 10.95
CA ALA A 145 13.08 -7.19 10.12
C ALA A 145 13.22 -5.79 9.49
N PHE A 146 12.11 -5.11 9.23
CA PHE A 146 12.10 -3.76 8.65
C PHE A 146 12.40 -2.68 9.69
N THR A 147 11.93 -2.84 10.93
CA THR A 147 12.13 -1.83 11.99
C THR A 147 13.39 -2.03 12.81
N GLY A 148 14.00 -3.21 12.77
CA GLY A 148 15.06 -3.63 13.70
C GLY A 148 14.50 -4.08 15.04
#